data_AF-A0A511BA03-F1
#
_entry.id   AF-A0A511BA03-F1
#
_cell.length_a   1.000
_cell.length_b   1.000
_cell.length_c   1.000
_cell.angle_alpha   90.00
_cell.angle_beta   90.00
_cell.angle_gamma   90.00
#
_symmetry.space_group_name_H-M   'P 1'
#
loop_
_entity.id
_entity.type
_entity.pdbx_description
1 polymer ?
#
loop_
_entity_poly.entity_id
_entity_poly.type
_entity_poly.pdbx_seq_one_letter_code
_entity_poly.pdbx_strand_id
1 'polypeptide(L)'
;MKVGKAGSRAPVMPDVADMERAFIVSSSHLAVPGNEDLSEFEFALTVVNHAFHRWMARGMAAAGLPDLSALDTLILHSVNHRNREKSISDLMFTLNLSERHYLNYAMKKLDEHALIQRERRGKEVFVSTTQKGRDVCLEYARLRRICLLEHIPQNREVGDVTIAEVAKALRVLTGFYEQASRSAASL
;
A
#
# COMPACT_ATOMS: atom_id res chain seq x y z
N MET A 1 -40.52 -64.23 17.69
CA MET A 1 -41.12 -62.90 17.52
C MET A 1 -40.05 -61.85 17.82
N LYS A 2 -39.73 -61.03 16.82
CA LYS A 2 -38.91 -59.80 16.79
C LYS A 2 -37.47 -59.80 17.37
N VAL A 3 -36.54 -59.83 16.42
CA VAL A 3 -35.17 -59.32 16.45
C VAL A 3 -35.16 -57.81 16.77
N GLY A 4 -34.47 -57.39 17.83
CA GLY A 4 -34.20 -55.98 18.13
C GLY A 4 -32.94 -55.52 17.41
N LYS A 5 -33.12 -54.71 16.36
CA LYS A 5 -32.07 -54.21 15.46
C LYS A 5 -31.28 -53.09 16.15
N ALA A 6 -29.95 -53.24 16.21
CA ALA A 6 -29.02 -52.18 16.56
C ALA A 6 -29.11 -51.05 15.52
N GLY A 7 -29.51 -49.85 15.96
CA GLY A 7 -29.43 -48.63 15.19
C GLY A 7 -28.09 -47.94 15.43
N SER A 8 -27.05 -48.36 14.73
CA SER A 8 -25.82 -47.57 14.59
C SER A 8 -26.18 -46.30 13.81
N ARG A 9 -26.23 -45.17 14.51
CA ARG A 9 -26.40 -43.86 13.87
C ARG A 9 -25.04 -43.48 13.30
N ALA A 10 -24.84 -43.71 12.01
CA ALA A 10 -23.67 -43.23 11.29
C ALA A 10 -23.52 -41.71 11.53
N PRO A 11 -22.28 -41.19 11.67
CA PRO A 11 -22.08 -39.76 11.77
C PRO A 11 -22.59 -39.13 10.48
N VAL A 12 -23.58 -38.25 10.60
CA VAL A 12 -24.04 -37.41 9.51
C VAL A 12 -22.84 -36.56 9.11
N MET A 13 -22.24 -36.86 7.96
CA MET A 13 -21.28 -35.95 7.35
C MET A 13 -22.04 -34.66 7.04
N PRO A 14 -21.51 -33.48 7.42
CA PRO A 14 -22.16 -32.23 7.08
C PRO A 14 -22.29 -32.11 5.57
N ASP A 15 -23.40 -31.52 5.15
CA ASP A 15 -23.77 -31.29 3.76
C ASP A 15 -22.66 -30.50 3.06
N VAL A 16 -22.25 -30.97 1.89
CA VAL A 16 -21.16 -30.41 1.06
C VAL A 16 -21.51 -29.01 0.51
N ALA A 17 -22.74 -28.54 0.76
CA ALA A 17 -23.22 -27.20 0.42
C ALA A 17 -22.73 -26.09 1.38
N ASP A 18 -22.32 -26.42 2.61
CA ASP A 18 -21.78 -25.47 3.61
C ASP A 18 -20.25 -25.31 3.53
N MET A 19 -19.64 -25.61 2.38
CA MET A 19 -18.36 -24.99 2.03
C MET A 19 -18.62 -23.54 1.62
N GLU A 20 -19.16 -22.74 2.54
CA GLU A 20 -19.04 -21.28 2.52
C GLU A 20 -17.57 -20.96 2.25
N ARG A 21 -17.31 -20.07 1.27
CA ARG A 21 -15.94 -19.72 0.86
C ARG A 21 -15.08 -19.53 2.10
N ALA A 22 -14.08 -20.39 2.29
CA ALA A 22 -13.13 -20.21 3.37
C ALA A 22 -12.42 -18.88 3.12
N PHE A 23 -12.86 -17.82 3.80
CA PHE A 23 -12.31 -16.48 3.66
C PHE A 23 -10.82 -16.51 3.98
N ILE A 24 -10.01 -15.90 3.12
CA ILE A 24 -8.56 -15.85 3.31
C ILE A 24 -8.26 -14.73 4.32
N VAL A 25 -8.19 -15.07 5.60
CA VAL A 25 -7.94 -14.11 6.69
C VAL A 25 -6.51 -14.20 7.21
N SER A 26 -5.93 -13.04 7.58
CA SER A 26 -4.57 -13.00 8.16
C SER A 26 -4.50 -13.65 9.55
N SER A 27 -5.60 -13.55 10.30
CA SER A 27 -5.71 -13.88 11.71
C SER A 27 -7.14 -14.33 12.00
N SER A 28 -7.37 -15.64 12.04
CA SER A 28 -8.71 -16.21 12.27
C SER A 28 -9.37 -15.78 13.58
N HIS A 29 -8.57 -15.41 14.57
CA HIS A 29 -9.05 -14.89 15.86
C HIS A 29 -9.60 -13.45 15.80
N LEU A 30 -9.37 -12.72 14.70
CA LEU A 30 -9.91 -11.38 14.45
C LEU A 30 -11.13 -11.40 13.53
N ALA A 31 -11.41 -12.54 12.89
CA ALA A 31 -12.59 -12.70 12.06
C ALA A 31 -13.84 -12.72 12.95
N VAL A 32 -14.56 -11.60 12.98
CA VAL A 32 -15.85 -11.50 13.67
C VAL A 32 -16.95 -11.92 12.70
N PRO A 33 -17.89 -12.79 13.10
CA PRO A 33 -19.01 -13.18 12.24
C PRO A 33 -19.73 -11.96 11.64
N GLY A 34 -19.92 -11.96 10.32
CA GLY A 34 -20.51 -10.85 9.56
C GLY A 34 -19.55 -9.74 9.13
N ASN A 35 -18.24 -9.88 9.35
CA ASN A 35 -17.19 -8.96 8.89
C ASN A 35 -16.01 -9.70 8.22
N GLU A 36 -16.27 -10.90 7.70
CA GLU A 36 -15.28 -11.76 7.07
C GLU A 36 -14.69 -11.13 5.81
N ASP A 37 -15.51 -10.36 5.08
CA ASP A 37 -15.12 -9.59 3.90
C ASP A 37 -14.07 -8.51 4.19
N LEU A 38 -14.24 -7.78 5.30
CA LEU A 38 -13.26 -6.78 5.76
C LEU A 38 -11.96 -7.45 6.21
N SER A 39 -12.05 -8.60 6.87
CA SER A 39 -10.88 -9.36 7.31
C SER A 39 -10.07 -9.90 6.12
N GLU A 40 -10.74 -10.38 5.08
CA GLU A 40 -10.12 -10.78 3.82
C GLU A 40 -9.48 -9.58 3.12
N PHE A 41 -10.18 -8.45 3.06
CA PHE A 41 -9.66 -7.21 2.49
C PHE A 41 -8.38 -6.74 3.20
N GLU A 42 -8.33 -6.74 4.54
CA GLU A 42 -7.15 -6.32 5.32
C GLU A 42 -5.93 -7.20 5.06
N PHE A 43 -6.16 -8.51 4.92
CA PHE A 43 -5.10 -9.43 4.52
C PHE A 43 -4.59 -9.13 3.11
N ALA A 44 -5.51 -8.97 2.14
CA ALA A 44 -5.16 -8.62 0.77
C ALA A 44 -4.42 -7.28 0.70
N LEU A 45 -4.86 -6.27 1.46
CA LEU A 45 -4.23 -4.96 1.58
C LEU A 45 -2.79 -5.07 2.08
N THR A 46 -2.55 -5.92 3.08
CA THR A 46 -1.21 -6.17 3.64
C THR A 46 -0.28 -6.77 2.58
N VAL A 47 -0.72 -7.83 1.91
CA VAL A 47 0.09 -8.55 0.92
C VAL A 47 0.33 -7.68 -0.32
N VAL A 48 -0.67 -6.95 -0.81
CA VAL A 48 -0.52 -6.05 -1.96
C VAL A 48 0.39 -4.87 -1.62
N ASN A 49 0.33 -4.33 -0.39
CA ASN A 49 1.24 -3.28 0.07
C ASN A 49 2.70 -3.76 0.05
N HIS A 50 2.98 -4.98 0.51
CA HIS A 50 4.31 -5.57 0.42
C HIS A 50 4.79 -5.75 -1.02
N ALA A 51 3.90 -6.23 -1.92
CA ALA A 51 4.21 -6.37 -3.34
C ALA A 51 4.50 -5.00 -3.98
N PHE A 52 3.70 -3.98 -3.66
CA PHE A 52 3.85 -2.62 -4.15
C PHE A 52 5.16 -1.98 -3.68
N HIS A 53 5.51 -2.11 -2.39
CA HIS A 53 6.78 -1.64 -1.86
C HIS A 53 7.98 -2.30 -2.56
N ARG A 54 7.89 -3.61 -2.82
CA ARG A 54 8.93 -4.34 -3.56
C ARG A 54 9.06 -3.83 -4.99
N TRP A 55 7.94 -3.59 -5.67
CA TRP A 55 7.94 -2.99 -6.99
C TRP A 55 8.62 -1.62 -6.98
N MET A 56 8.27 -0.72 -6.04
CA MET A 56 8.89 0.61 -5.96
C MET A 56 10.41 0.54 -5.78
N ALA A 57 10.88 -0.28 -4.85
CA ALA A 57 12.32 -0.46 -4.62
C ALA A 57 13.03 -1.07 -5.85
N ARG A 58 12.44 -2.09 -6.49
CA ARG A 58 13.03 -2.73 -7.68
C ARG A 58 13.01 -1.83 -8.92
N GLY A 59 11.94 -1.05 -9.11
CA GLY A 59 11.85 -0.06 -10.18
C GLY A 59 12.91 1.03 -10.01
N MET A 60 13.15 1.49 -8.79
CA MET A 60 14.17 2.50 -8.49
C MET A 60 15.59 1.93 -8.66
N ALA A 61 15.81 0.68 -8.25
CA ALA A 61 17.05 -0.02 -8.53
C ALA A 61 17.33 -0.12 -10.03
N ALA A 62 16.34 -0.46 -10.84
CA ALA A 62 16.45 -0.50 -12.30
C ALA A 62 16.69 0.89 -12.91
N ALA A 63 16.22 1.96 -12.26
CA ALA A 63 16.51 3.35 -12.64
C ALA A 63 17.91 3.84 -12.19
N GLY A 64 18.75 2.95 -11.65
CA GLY A 64 20.14 3.24 -11.29
C GLY A 64 20.37 3.61 -9.83
N LEU A 65 19.38 3.42 -8.94
CA LEU A 65 19.48 3.74 -7.51
C LEU A 65 19.05 2.54 -6.63
N PRO A 66 19.89 1.49 -6.51
CA PRO A 66 19.53 0.22 -5.86
C PRO A 66 19.36 0.28 -4.34
N ASP A 67 19.91 1.31 -3.71
CA ASP A 67 19.99 1.53 -2.26
C ASP A 67 18.85 2.42 -1.72
N LEU A 68 17.98 2.92 -2.63
CA LEU A 68 16.75 3.60 -2.27
C LEU A 68 15.61 2.62 -1.96
N SER A 69 14.98 2.85 -0.81
CA SER A 69 13.81 2.12 -0.37
C SER A 69 12.53 2.58 -1.10
N ALA A 70 11.44 1.86 -0.84
CA ALA A 70 10.10 2.23 -1.29
C ALA A 70 9.69 3.65 -0.80
N LEU A 71 10.02 3.98 0.45
CA LEU A 71 9.73 5.30 1.02
C LEU A 71 10.59 6.40 0.41
N ASP A 72 11.89 6.14 0.20
CA ASP A 72 12.81 7.09 -0.46
C ASP A 72 12.31 7.43 -1.87
N THR A 73 11.88 6.40 -2.61
CA THR A 73 11.29 6.51 -3.95
C THR A 73 10.00 7.34 -3.94
N LEU A 74 9.09 7.06 -3.01
CA LEU A 74 7.83 7.79 -2.86
C LEU A 74 8.07 9.27 -2.56
N ILE A 75 9.01 9.57 -1.67
CA ILE A 75 9.39 10.94 -1.31
C ILE A 75 10.00 11.66 -2.51
N LEU A 76 10.94 11.04 -3.23
CA LEU A 76 11.53 11.64 -4.44
C LEU A 76 10.46 11.99 -5.47
N HIS A 77 9.54 11.07 -5.77
CA HIS A 77 8.42 11.34 -6.69
C HIS A 77 7.50 12.46 -6.20
N SER A 78 7.26 12.51 -4.89
CA SER A 78 6.42 13.55 -4.28
C SER A 78 7.09 14.91 -4.37
N VAL A 79 8.40 15.02 -4.08
CA VAL A 79 9.16 16.26 -4.28
C VAL A 79 9.16 16.66 -5.75
N ASN A 80 9.31 15.72 -6.69
CA ASN A 80 9.32 16.00 -8.13
C ASN A 80 7.96 16.44 -8.69
N HIS A 81 6.86 16.02 -8.07
CA HIS A 81 5.52 16.28 -8.57
C HIS A 81 5.25 17.79 -8.78
N ARG A 82 4.75 18.16 -9.98
CA ARG A 82 4.40 19.54 -10.38
C ARG A 82 5.55 20.55 -10.41
N ASN A 83 6.82 20.12 -10.39
CA ASN A 83 7.99 21.01 -10.50
C ASN A 83 7.95 22.22 -9.54
N ARG A 84 7.35 22.04 -8.37
CA ARG A 84 7.28 23.05 -7.31
C ARG A 84 7.95 22.53 -6.05
N GLU A 85 8.60 23.43 -5.34
CA GLU A 85 9.09 23.18 -4.00
C GLU A 85 7.95 22.81 -3.04
N LYS A 86 8.27 22.05 -2.01
CA LYS A 86 7.33 21.59 -0.99
C LYS A 86 7.92 21.78 0.39
N SER A 87 7.11 22.22 1.35
CA SER A 87 7.55 22.24 2.74
C SER A 87 7.63 20.82 3.30
N ILE A 88 8.43 20.63 4.35
CA ILE A 88 8.47 19.37 5.11
C ILE A 88 7.08 19.01 5.65
N SER A 89 6.32 19.99 6.13
CA SER A 89 4.95 19.79 6.64
C SER A 89 4.00 19.30 5.55
N ASP A 90 4.07 19.89 4.35
CA ASP A 90 3.24 19.46 3.22
C ASP A 90 3.55 18.03 2.78
N LEU A 91 4.83 17.65 2.79
CA LEU A 91 5.25 16.30 2.44
C LEU A 91 4.75 15.27 3.46
N MET A 92 4.89 15.56 4.76
CA MET A 92 4.37 14.68 5.81
C MET A 92 2.84 14.51 5.69
N PHE A 93 2.12 15.61 5.49
CA PHE A 93 0.67 15.59 5.33
C PHE A 93 0.23 14.82 4.08
N THR A 94 0.83 15.12 2.92
CA THR A 94 0.46 14.49 1.64
C THR A 94 0.73 12.98 1.63
N LEU A 95 1.81 12.54 2.29
CA LEU A 95 2.21 11.13 2.34
C LEU A 95 1.63 10.38 3.53
N ASN A 96 0.79 11.03 4.35
CA ASN A 96 0.26 10.48 5.59
C ASN A 96 1.36 9.91 6.51
N LEU A 97 2.47 10.63 6.65
CA LEU A 97 3.59 10.25 7.53
C LEU A 97 3.39 10.87 8.91
N SER A 98 3.17 10.02 9.92
CA SER A 98 3.02 10.45 11.32
C SER A 98 4.34 10.91 11.93
N GLU A 99 5.44 10.30 11.50
CA GLU A 99 6.74 10.39 12.17
C GLU A 99 7.80 11.08 11.31
N ARG A 100 8.29 12.24 11.78
CA ARG A 100 9.24 13.08 11.03
C ARG A 100 10.58 12.39 10.77
N HIS A 101 11.01 11.48 11.65
CA HIS A 101 12.30 10.83 11.53
C HIS A 101 12.41 9.99 10.24
N TYR A 102 11.33 9.31 9.81
CA TYR A 102 11.31 8.57 8.55
C TYR A 102 11.58 9.47 7.33
N LEU A 103 10.92 10.64 7.29
CA LEU A 103 11.15 11.63 6.24
C LEU A 103 12.60 12.13 6.26
N ASN A 104 13.16 12.41 7.44
CA ASN A 104 14.54 12.88 7.57
C ASN A 104 15.57 11.85 7.07
N TYR A 105 15.38 10.57 7.39
CA TYR A 105 16.26 9.50 6.91
C TYR A 105 16.22 9.38 5.38
N ALA A 106 15.03 9.40 4.80
CA ALA A 106 14.88 9.36 3.36
C ALA A 106 15.51 10.57 2.68
N MET A 107 15.23 11.77 3.20
CA MET A 107 15.78 13.00 2.64
C MET A 107 17.31 13.04 2.74
N LYS A 108 17.90 12.49 3.82
CA LYS A 108 19.36 12.36 3.95
C LYS A 108 19.94 11.53 2.80
N LYS A 109 19.36 10.36 2.52
CA LYS A 109 19.79 9.52 1.38
C LYS A 109 19.61 10.24 0.04
N LEU A 110 18.48 10.92 -0.16
CA LEU A 110 18.22 11.66 -1.39
C LEU A 110 19.22 12.82 -1.61
N ASP A 111 19.68 13.47 -0.54
CA ASP A 111 20.76 14.46 -0.59
C ASP A 111 22.11 13.81 -0.95
N GLU A 112 22.45 12.66 -0.35
CA GLU A 112 23.68 11.90 -0.63
C GLU A 112 23.78 11.52 -2.12
N HIS A 113 22.66 11.20 -2.76
CA HIS A 113 22.59 10.97 -4.21
C HIS A 113 22.44 12.25 -5.05
N ALA A 114 22.39 13.43 -4.45
CA ALA A 114 22.17 14.74 -5.09
C ALA A 114 20.88 14.81 -5.94
N LEU A 115 19.80 14.16 -5.48
CA LEU A 115 18.52 14.07 -6.18
C LEU A 115 17.57 15.21 -5.80
N ILE A 116 17.75 15.76 -4.61
CA ILE A 116 16.99 16.88 -4.08
C ILE A 116 17.91 18.01 -3.64
N GLN A 117 17.33 19.18 -3.45
CA GLN A 117 17.96 20.33 -2.83
C GLN A 117 17.00 20.93 -1.82
N ARG A 118 17.56 21.51 -0.75
CA ARG A 118 16.80 22.08 0.36
C ARG A 118 17.11 23.56 0.51
N GLU A 119 16.08 24.35 0.74
CA GLU A 119 16.20 25.77 1.02
C GLU A 119 15.51 26.08 2.35
N ARG A 120 16.22 26.74 3.26
CA ARG A 120 15.64 27.18 4.52
C ARG A 120 15.10 28.60 4.36
N ARG A 121 13.81 28.78 4.62
CA ARG A 121 13.14 30.08 4.64
C ARG A 121 12.55 30.32 6.02
N GLY A 122 13.28 31.09 6.83
CA GLY A 122 12.95 31.31 8.23
C GLY A 122 12.97 30.02 9.06
N LYS A 123 11.81 29.61 9.57
CA LYS A 123 11.64 28.39 10.36
C LYS A 123 11.30 27.16 9.52
N GLU A 124 10.97 27.35 8.23
CA GLU A 124 10.58 26.26 7.34
C GLU A 124 11.71 25.83 6.42
N VAL A 125 11.66 24.56 6.02
CA VAL A 125 12.57 23.98 5.02
C VAL A 125 11.71 23.56 3.83
N PHE A 126 12.06 24.09 2.67
CA PHE A 126 11.49 23.75 1.38
C PHE A 126 12.42 22.79 0.66
N VAL A 127 11.84 21.80 -0.01
CA VAL A 127 12.56 20.76 -0.75
C VAL A 127 12.11 20.82 -2.20
N SER A 128 13.06 20.79 -3.12
CA SER A 128 12.82 20.70 -4.56
C SER A 128 13.73 19.65 -5.19
N THR A 129 13.39 19.20 -6.40
CA THR A 129 14.15 18.16 -7.10
C THR A 129 15.25 18.79 -7.93
N THR A 130 16.45 18.21 -7.94
CA THR A 130 17.54 18.62 -8.83
C THR A 130 17.27 18.16 -10.27
N GLN A 131 18.11 18.57 -11.23
CA GLN A 131 18.03 18.00 -12.58
C GLN A 131 18.27 16.49 -12.57
N LYS A 132 19.29 16.03 -11.84
CA LYS A 132 19.56 14.60 -11.66
C LYS A 132 18.35 13.83 -11.10
N GLY A 133 17.69 14.39 -10.09
CA GLY A 133 16.47 13.77 -9.53
C GLY A 133 15.30 13.71 -10.52
N ARG A 134 15.16 14.73 -11.37
CA ARG A 134 14.18 14.72 -12.47
C ARG A 134 14.48 13.62 -13.48
N ASP A 135 15.74 13.48 -13.89
CA ASP A 135 16.17 12.51 -14.89
C ASP A 135 15.94 11.06 -14.39
N VAL A 136 16.24 10.80 -13.11
CA VAL A 136 15.93 9.53 -12.45
C VAL A 136 14.42 9.27 -12.42
N CYS A 137 13.60 10.29 -12.10
CA CYS A 137 12.14 10.13 -12.11
C CYS A 137 11.60 9.80 -13.51
N LEU A 138 12.19 10.39 -14.56
CA LEU A 138 11.83 10.10 -15.95
C LEU A 138 12.22 8.66 -16.33
N GLU A 139 13.40 8.21 -15.93
CA GLU A 139 13.83 6.83 -16.20
C GLU A 139 12.96 5.82 -15.45
N TYR A 140 12.64 6.06 -14.19
CA TYR A 140 11.68 5.26 -13.44
C TYR A 140 10.31 5.23 -14.14
N ALA A 141 9.83 6.38 -14.66
CA ALA A 141 8.56 6.44 -15.38
C ALA A 141 8.59 5.62 -16.70
N ARG A 142 9.72 5.61 -17.41
CA ARG A 142 9.95 4.78 -18.59
C ARG A 142 9.89 3.30 -18.23
N LEU A 143 10.62 2.88 -17.20
CA LEU A 143 10.62 1.50 -16.71
C LEU A 143 9.24 1.06 -16.21
N ARG A 144 8.52 1.93 -15.50
CA ARG A 144 7.14 1.68 -15.08
C ARG A 144 6.20 1.45 -16.26
N ARG A 145 6.42 2.15 -17.38
CA ARG A 145 5.62 1.92 -18.59
C ARG A 145 5.81 0.49 -19.10
N ILE A 146 7.06 0.11 -19.32
CA ILE A 146 7.44 -1.18 -19.90
C ILE A 146 7.08 -2.34 -18.98
N CYS A 147 7.49 -2.28 -17.71
CA CYS A 147 7.38 -3.42 -16.81
C CYS A 147 6.01 -3.56 -16.13
N LEU A 148 5.16 -2.54 -16.15
CA LEU A 148 3.88 -2.56 -15.43
C LEU A 148 2.72 -2.09 -16.31
N LEU A 149 2.78 -0.88 -16.87
CA LEU A 149 1.60 -0.30 -17.54
C LEU A 149 1.18 -1.04 -18.81
N GLU A 150 2.13 -1.60 -19.56
CA GLU A 150 1.88 -2.40 -20.77
C GLU A 150 1.17 -3.73 -20.49
N HIS A 151 1.27 -4.23 -19.24
CA HIS A 151 0.62 -5.47 -18.83
C HIS A 151 -0.74 -5.27 -18.16
N ILE A 152 -1.13 -4.01 -17.87
CA ILE A 152 -2.45 -3.72 -17.29
C ILE A 152 -3.49 -3.73 -18.42
N PRO A 153 -4.65 -4.40 -18.25
CA PRO A 153 -5.75 -4.39 -19.20
C PRO A 153 -6.15 -2.97 -19.63
N GLN A 154 -6.53 -2.80 -20.91
CA GLN A 154 -6.88 -1.48 -21.45
C GLN A 154 -8.09 -0.85 -20.74
N ASN A 155 -9.07 -1.66 -20.34
CA ASN A 155 -10.24 -1.25 -19.55
C ASN A 155 -9.92 -0.94 -18.08
N ARG A 156 -8.69 -1.21 -17.61
CA ARG A 156 -8.24 -1.02 -16.22
C ARG A 156 -9.09 -1.78 -15.19
N GLU A 157 -9.76 -2.85 -15.60
CA GLU A 157 -10.55 -3.71 -14.70
C GLU A 157 -9.67 -4.75 -14.03
N VAL A 158 -9.94 -4.99 -12.75
CA VAL A 158 -9.33 -6.02 -11.91
C VAL A 158 -10.42 -6.64 -11.05
N GLY A 159 -10.72 -7.93 -11.26
CA GLY A 159 -11.80 -8.62 -10.51
C GLY A 159 -13.16 -7.94 -10.67
N ASP A 160 -13.57 -7.67 -11.91
CA ASP A 160 -14.85 -7.06 -12.28
C ASP A 160 -15.11 -5.63 -11.74
N VAL A 161 -14.09 -4.96 -11.21
CA VAL A 161 -14.14 -3.54 -10.81
C VAL A 161 -13.01 -2.76 -11.44
N THR A 162 -13.20 -1.45 -11.66
CA THR A 162 -12.11 -0.61 -12.18
C THR A 162 -11.10 -0.26 -11.09
N ILE A 163 -9.82 -0.11 -11.47
CA ILE A 163 -8.77 0.40 -10.56
C ILE A 163 -9.16 1.77 -9.96
N ALA A 164 -9.94 2.59 -10.69
CA ALA A 164 -10.40 3.89 -10.22
C ALA A 164 -11.42 3.78 -9.07
N GLU A 165 -12.32 2.79 -9.12
CA GLU A 165 -13.28 2.50 -8.06
C GLU A 165 -12.56 1.95 -6.82
N VAL A 166 -11.61 1.04 -7.01
CA VAL A 166 -10.75 0.54 -5.92
C VAL A 166 -10.02 1.71 -5.24
N ALA A 167 -9.45 2.64 -6.01
CA ALA A 167 -8.80 3.83 -5.46
C ALA A 167 -9.76 4.78 -4.71
N LYS A 168 -11.03 4.83 -5.09
CA LYS A 168 -12.06 5.57 -4.34
C LYS A 168 -12.37 4.86 -3.01
N ALA A 169 -12.55 3.55 -3.03
CA ALA A 169 -12.80 2.76 -1.82
C ALA A 169 -11.63 2.87 -0.82
N LEU A 170 -10.38 2.73 -1.30
CA LEU A 170 -9.19 2.87 -0.46
C LEU A 170 -9.11 4.22 0.25
N ARG A 171 -9.48 5.32 -0.40
CA ARG A 171 -9.52 6.66 0.24
C ARG A 171 -10.54 6.75 1.38
N VAL A 172 -11.70 6.11 1.23
CA VAL A 172 -12.71 6.05 2.30
C VAL A 172 -12.19 5.20 3.46
N LEU A 173 -11.64 4.03 3.16
CA LEU A 173 -11.07 3.12 4.15
C LEU A 173 -9.91 3.75 4.94
N THR A 174 -9.03 4.53 4.28
CA THR A 174 -8.01 5.31 4.99
C THR A 174 -8.63 6.19 6.09
N GLY A 175 -9.77 6.84 5.81
CA GLY A 175 -10.47 7.65 6.81
C GLY A 175 -10.95 6.84 8.02
N PHE A 176 -11.48 5.64 7.79
CA PHE A 176 -11.90 4.74 8.87
C PHE A 176 -10.73 4.25 9.71
N TYR A 177 -9.62 3.85 9.09
CA TYR A 177 -8.43 3.40 9.80
C TYR A 177 -7.78 4.52 10.63
N GLU A 178 -7.73 5.74 10.09
CA GLU A 178 -7.26 6.92 10.82
C GLU A 178 -8.13 7.23 12.04
N GLN A 179 -9.46 7.13 11.90
CA GLN A 179 -10.37 7.31 13.01
C GLN A 179 -10.19 6.21 14.07
N ALA A 180 -10.15 4.95 13.66
CA ALA A 180 -9.95 3.81 14.55
C ALA A 180 -8.62 3.92 15.31
N SER A 181 -7.54 4.33 14.64
CA SER A 181 -6.23 4.55 15.25
C SER A 181 -6.26 5.64 16.33
N ARG A 182 -6.95 6.77 16.07
CA ARG A 182 -7.14 7.83 17.07
C ARG A 182 -7.95 7.37 18.27
N SER A 183 -9.04 6.62 18.04
CA SER A 183 -9.84 6.04 19.12
C SER A 183 -9.01 5.07 19.97
N ALA A 184 -8.23 4.19 19.33
CA ALA A 184 -7.36 3.26 20.04
C ALA A 184 -6.28 3.96 20.88
N ALA A 185 -5.69 5.06 20.39
CA ALA A 185 -4.68 5.83 21.13
C ALA A 185 -5.25 6.57 22.35
N SER A 186 -6.58 6.70 22.46
CA SER A 186 -7.26 7.34 23.60
C SER A 186 -7.72 6.35 24.68
N LEU A 187 -7.56 5.05 24.45
CA LEU A 187 -7.81 3.98 25.41
C LEU A 187 -6.60 3.79 26.33
#